data_AF-A0A956Y525-F1
#
_entry.id   AF-A0A956Y525-F1
#
_cell.length_a   1.000
_cell.length_b   1.000
_cell.length_c   1.000
_cell.angle_alpha   90.00
_cell.angle_beta   90.00
_cell.angle_gamma   90.00
#
_symmetry.space_group_name_H-M   'P 1'
#
loop_
_entity.id
_entity.type
_entity.pdbx_description
1 polymer ?
#
loop_
_entity_poly.entity_id
_entity_poly.type
_entity_poly.pdbx_seq_one_letter_code
_entity_poly.pdbx_strand_id
1 'polypeptide(L)'
;GADLYGGRNTSFASPVRAIANGRITYSYALGWGRDGGAIIIEHTFPDGSIYYSMYGHVMPFSGDQLPPRLSCVQAGEIIAAVADVRPAPHLHFEIRVYTPDAPGAGYSREAPEDLGYRDPLQFVANQQTWLQSYHLWHALADHDLQTPPLLLNDNSFLYVDDGLTLRRATSDGRVLWRKRMEKVAISVTSFQGSSLLTFADGTMQFVDADGNFGDAWRVPDLQPTGAPIIAQSWLLFPTAEGELVAVDENRRNVLWRVQDVPGISRWRIFGSDLNWVLGLLTTSNEVLTITGSGVVLERAPLRESASFGIGPDNTLLAYTYGGLWQIDLDSEW
;
A
#
# COMPACT_ATOMS: atom_id res chain seq x y z
N GLY A 1 8.91 -17.02 -7.72
CA GLY A 1 8.98 -16.12 -8.88
C GLY A 1 7.63 -15.53 -9.18
N ALA A 2 7.58 -14.56 -10.09
CA ALA A 2 6.37 -14.01 -10.68
C ALA A 2 6.36 -14.30 -12.18
N ASP A 3 5.21 -14.75 -12.69
CA ASP A 3 4.99 -14.97 -14.13
C ASP A 3 4.39 -13.69 -14.72
N LEU A 4 5.20 -12.93 -15.46
CA LEU A 4 4.84 -11.64 -16.04
C LEU A 4 4.32 -11.82 -17.46
N TYR A 5 3.09 -11.37 -17.68
CA TYR A 5 2.34 -11.60 -18.92
C TYR A 5 1.52 -10.37 -19.29
N GLY A 6 1.71 -9.89 -20.53
CA GLY A 6 1.04 -8.71 -21.08
C GLY A 6 -0.31 -8.97 -21.75
N GLY A 7 -0.92 -10.15 -21.56
CA GLY A 7 -2.13 -10.55 -22.27
C GLY A 7 -1.91 -11.58 -23.40
N ARG A 8 -3.01 -12.15 -23.92
CA ARG A 8 -2.95 -13.32 -24.80
C ARG A 8 -2.27 -12.98 -26.11
N ASN A 9 -1.21 -13.73 -26.43
CA ASN A 9 -0.37 -13.57 -27.62
C ASN A 9 0.37 -12.23 -27.74
N THR A 10 0.52 -11.46 -26.65
CA THR A 10 1.23 -10.17 -26.70
C THR A 10 2.67 -10.26 -26.18
N SER A 11 2.98 -11.26 -25.37
CA SER A 11 4.27 -11.32 -24.65
C SER A 11 5.38 -11.99 -25.46
N PHE A 12 5.06 -12.88 -26.39
CA PHE A 12 6.07 -13.56 -27.22
C PHE A 12 6.97 -12.55 -27.93
N ALA A 13 8.28 -12.81 -27.95
CA ALA A 13 9.30 -11.97 -28.54
C ALA A 13 9.39 -10.54 -27.96
N SER A 14 8.65 -10.23 -26.88
CA SER A 14 8.79 -8.95 -26.19
C SER A 14 10.18 -8.84 -25.56
N PRO A 15 10.80 -7.64 -25.58
CA PRO A 15 12.13 -7.44 -25.01
C PRO A 15 12.11 -7.65 -23.50
N VAL A 16 13.07 -8.44 -23.01
CA VAL A 16 13.39 -8.60 -21.58
C VAL A 16 14.56 -7.70 -21.27
N ARG A 17 14.40 -6.85 -20.24
CA ARG A 17 15.40 -5.87 -19.83
C ARG A 17 15.98 -6.18 -18.46
N ALA A 18 17.26 -5.91 -18.27
CA ALA A 18 17.89 -6.00 -16.96
C ALA A 18 17.25 -4.99 -15.99
N ILE A 19 16.91 -5.42 -14.77
CA ILE A 19 16.25 -4.55 -13.78
C ILE A 19 17.21 -3.52 -13.16
N ALA A 20 18.51 -3.82 -13.18
CA ALA A 20 19.57 -3.05 -12.56
C ALA A 20 20.92 -3.39 -13.22
N ASN A 21 21.92 -2.56 -12.95
CA ASN A 21 23.30 -2.86 -13.32
C ASN A 21 23.75 -4.17 -12.64
N GLY A 22 24.51 -5.00 -13.35
CA GLY A 22 24.99 -6.25 -12.76
C GLY A 22 25.90 -7.04 -13.67
N ARG A 23 26.29 -8.22 -13.17
CA ARG A 23 27.14 -9.17 -13.89
C ARG A 23 26.39 -10.48 -14.11
N ILE A 24 26.43 -11.00 -15.32
CA ILE A 24 25.78 -12.27 -15.65
C ILE A 24 26.53 -13.43 -15.00
N THR A 25 25.84 -14.22 -14.19
CA THR A 25 26.38 -15.41 -13.51
C THR A 25 25.94 -16.71 -14.16
N TYR A 26 24.80 -16.71 -14.87
CA TYR A 26 24.29 -17.80 -15.67
C TYR A 26 23.66 -17.26 -16.96
N SER A 27 23.88 -17.94 -18.08
CA SER A 27 23.23 -17.63 -19.36
C SER A 27 23.23 -18.87 -20.24
N TYR A 28 22.05 -19.41 -20.52
CA TYR A 28 21.92 -20.56 -21.41
C TYR A 28 20.54 -20.62 -22.07
N ALA A 29 20.51 -20.61 -23.41
CA ALA A 29 19.29 -20.58 -24.20
C ALA A 29 18.41 -21.84 -24.07
N LEU A 30 18.98 -22.95 -23.58
CA LEU A 30 18.27 -24.20 -23.30
C LEU A 30 18.25 -24.52 -21.79
N GLY A 31 18.41 -23.49 -20.94
CA GLY A 31 18.46 -23.64 -19.48
C GLY A 31 17.26 -24.37 -18.89
N TRP A 32 16.10 -24.31 -19.54
CA TRP A 32 14.88 -25.06 -19.21
C TRP A 32 14.37 -25.88 -20.40
N GLY A 33 15.28 -26.32 -21.27
CA GLY A 33 14.98 -27.18 -22.42
C GLY A 33 13.98 -26.54 -23.39
N ARG A 34 12.85 -27.21 -23.62
CA ARG A 34 11.82 -26.75 -24.58
C ARG A 34 11.12 -25.46 -24.13
N ASP A 35 11.12 -25.18 -22.83
CA ASP A 35 10.41 -24.03 -22.28
C ASP A 35 11.29 -22.77 -22.27
N GLY A 36 12.44 -22.81 -22.94
CA GLY A 36 13.32 -21.67 -23.17
C GLY A 36 14.57 -21.65 -22.30
N GLY A 37 15.29 -20.55 -22.38
CA GLY A 37 16.52 -20.29 -21.66
C GLY A 37 16.32 -19.61 -20.32
N ALA A 38 17.43 -19.41 -19.64
CA ALA A 38 17.49 -18.63 -18.42
C ALA A 38 18.75 -17.74 -18.40
N ILE A 39 18.62 -16.56 -17.80
CA ILE A 39 19.72 -15.66 -17.45
C ILE A 39 19.65 -15.38 -15.94
N ILE A 40 20.78 -15.40 -15.26
CA ILE A 40 20.90 -14.92 -13.87
C ILE A 40 21.92 -13.79 -13.84
N ILE A 41 21.56 -12.69 -13.19
CA ILE A 41 22.40 -11.51 -13.02
C ILE A 41 22.62 -11.29 -11.52
N GLU A 42 23.88 -11.15 -11.14
CA GLU A 42 24.30 -10.70 -9.82
C GLU A 42 24.33 -9.18 -9.75
N HIS A 43 23.73 -8.64 -8.69
CA HIS A 43 23.67 -7.21 -8.39
C HIS A 43 24.35 -6.95 -7.05
N THR A 44 25.28 -6.00 -7.02
CA THR A 44 25.89 -5.50 -5.78
C THR A 44 25.30 -4.14 -5.47
N PHE A 45 24.68 -4.02 -4.30
CA PHE A 45 24.03 -2.80 -3.84
C PHE A 45 24.99 -1.89 -3.06
N PRO A 46 24.65 -0.60 -2.85
CA PRO A 46 25.53 0.35 -2.15
C PRO A 46 25.92 -0.07 -0.73
N ASP A 47 25.08 -0.85 -0.05
CA ASP A 47 25.34 -1.39 1.29
C ASP A 47 26.21 -2.67 1.26
N GLY A 48 26.64 -3.12 0.08
CA GLY A 48 27.43 -4.34 -0.13
C GLY A 48 26.60 -5.62 -0.19
N SER A 49 25.28 -5.53 -0.01
CA SER A 49 24.40 -6.69 -0.17
C SER A 49 24.40 -7.17 -1.63
N ILE A 50 24.17 -8.48 -1.80
CA ILE A 50 24.15 -9.14 -3.10
C ILE A 50 22.80 -9.80 -3.31
N TYR A 51 22.20 -9.51 -4.46
CA TYR A 51 20.96 -10.13 -4.91
C TYR A 51 21.12 -10.64 -6.34
N TYR A 52 20.38 -11.71 -6.65
CA TYR A 52 20.36 -12.30 -7.98
C TYR A 52 18.99 -12.10 -8.59
N SER A 53 18.94 -11.56 -9.80
CA SER A 53 17.73 -11.59 -10.62
C SER A 53 17.83 -12.74 -11.61
N MET A 54 16.77 -13.53 -11.71
CA MET A 54 16.68 -14.64 -12.66
C MET A 54 15.53 -14.40 -13.63
N TYR A 55 15.83 -14.55 -14.92
CA TYR A 55 14.92 -14.38 -16.04
C TYR A 55 14.79 -15.71 -16.75
N GLY A 56 13.66 -16.39 -16.56
CA GLY A 56 13.33 -17.65 -17.17
C GLY A 56 12.44 -17.49 -18.40
N HIS A 57 12.30 -18.57 -19.17
CA HIS A 57 11.53 -18.57 -20.43
C HIS A 57 12.03 -17.52 -21.42
N VAL A 58 13.34 -17.37 -21.56
CA VAL A 58 13.95 -16.37 -22.44
C VAL A 58 14.62 -16.98 -23.67
N MET A 59 14.71 -16.21 -24.75
CA MET A 59 15.42 -16.54 -25.98
C MET A 59 16.27 -15.35 -26.44
N PRO A 60 17.27 -15.53 -27.33
CA PRO A 60 18.01 -14.42 -27.91
C PRO A 60 17.09 -13.34 -28.52
N PHE A 61 17.35 -12.07 -28.22
CA PHE A 61 16.57 -10.94 -28.76
C PHE A 61 16.96 -10.59 -30.21
N SER A 62 18.27 -10.56 -30.49
CA SER A 62 18.81 -10.33 -31.82
C SER A 62 20.05 -11.20 -32.03
N GLY A 63 20.00 -12.07 -33.05
CA GLY A 63 21.04 -13.07 -33.32
C GLY A 63 20.81 -14.40 -32.59
N ASP A 64 21.85 -15.23 -32.53
CA ASP A 64 21.72 -16.64 -32.14
C ASP A 64 22.08 -16.93 -30.68
N GLN A 65 22.45 -15.92 -29.88
CA GLN A 65 23.02 -16.13 -28.55
C GLN A 65 22.47 -15.16 -27.50
N LEU A 66 22.30 -15.67 -26.28
CA LEU A 66 22.11 -14.84 -25.10
C LEU A 66 23.44 -14.18 -24.71
N PRO A 67 23.42 -13.05 -23.98
CA PRO A 67 24.63 -12.42 -23.47
C PRO A 67 25.50 -13.43 -22.68
N PRO A 68 26.83 -13.42 -22.87
CA PRO A 68 27.70 -14.43 -22.29
C PRO A 68 27.85 -14.27 -20.78
N ARG A 69 28.12 -15.39 -20.09
CA ARG A 69 28.47 -15.38 -18.66
C ARG A 69 29.66 -14.44 -18.40
N LEU A 70 29.66 -13.79 -17.25
CA LEU A 70 30.64 -12.80 -16.77
C LEU A 70 30.60 -11.45 -17.49
N SER A 71 29.74 -11.23 -18.49
CA SER A 71 29.53 -9.89 -19.03
C SER A 71 28.81 -9.00 -18.02
N CYS A 72 29.07 -7.70 -18.11
CA CYS A 72 28.33 -6.67 -17.37
C CYS A 72 27.16 -6.20 -18.22
N VAL A 73 26.04 -5.87 -17.58
CA VAL A 73 24.86 -5.29 -18.21
C VAL A 73 24.41 -4.05 -17.45
N GLN A 74 23.81 -3.11 -18.16
CA GLN A 74 23.24 -1.89 -17.59
C GLN A 74 21.74 -2.05 -17.30
N ALA A 75 21.25 -1.31 -16.31
CA ALA A 75 19.83 -1.21 -16.04
C ALA A 75 19.06 -0.77 -17.30
N GLY A 76 17.99 -1.49 -17.64
CA GLY A 76 17.17 -1.24 -18.83
C GLY A 76 17.73 -1.79 -20.14
N GLU A 77 18.97 -2.32 -20.16
CA GLU A 77 19.55 -2.99 -21.33
C GLU A 77 18.72 -4.22 -21.71
N ILE A 78 18.48 -4.42 -23.02
CA ILE A 78 17.79 -5.61 -23.51
C ILE A 78 18.76 -6.78 -23.46
N ILE A 79 18.43 -7.79 -22.65
CA ILE A 79 19.26 -8.97 -22.42
C ILE A 79 18.71 -10.22 -23.11
N ALA A 80 17.43 -10.22 -23.46
CA ALA A 80 16.77 -11.34 -24.13
C ALA A 80 15.39 -10.93 -24.69
N ALA A 81 14.68 -11.87 -25.27
CA ALA A 81 13.26 -11.81 -25.57
C ALA A 81 12.50 -12.91 -24.82
N VAL A 82 11.20 -12.73 -24.60
CA VAL A 82 10.33 -13.79 -24.06
C VAL A 82 10.19 -14.92 -25.09
N ALA A 83 10.48 -16.15 -24.68
CA ALA A 83 10.38 -17.35 -25.50
C ALA A 83 8.92 -17.82 -25.68
N ASP A 84 8.70 -18.71 -26.64
CA ASP A 84 7.40 -19.34 -26.89
C ASP A 84 7.14 -20.51 -25.91
N VAL A 85 7.03 -20.19 -24.62
CA VAL A 85 6.78 -21.15 -23.55
C VAL A 85 5.29 -21.54 -23.45
N ARG A 86 5.01 -22.75 -22.93
CA ARG A 86 3.67 -23.25 -22.61
C ARG A 86 3.28 -22.94 -21.15
N PRO A 87 1.99 -22.74 -20.83
CA PRO A 87 0.83 -22.80 -21.73
C PRO A 87 0.64 -21.53 -22.58
N ALA A 88 1.30 -20.44 -22.22
CA ALA A 88 1.34 -19.20 -23.00
C ALA A 88 2.67 -18.48 -22.74
N PRO A 89 3.21 -17.72 -23.71
CA PRO A 89 4.43 -16.94 -23.55
C PRO A 89 4.35 -15.97 -22.37
N HIS A 90 5.30 -16.04 -21.44
CA HIS A 90 5.44 -15.17 -20.27
C HIS A 90 6.91 -15.15 -19.82
N LEU A 91 7.28 -14.14 -19.02
CA LEU A 91 8.58 -14.10 -18.35
C LEU A 91 8.44 -14.66 -16.94
N HIS A 92 9.20 -15.71 -16.61
CA HIS A 92 9.36 -16.11 -15.20
C HIS A 92 10.45 -15.25 -14.57
N PHE A 93 10.11 -14.47 -13.56
CA PHE A 93 11.03 -13.51 -12.95
C PHE A 93 11.22 -13.80 -11.46
N GLU A 94 12.46 -13.85 -10.99
CA GLU A 94 12.77 -14.13 -9.59
C GLU A 94 13.84 -13.20 -9.03
N ILE A 95 13.75 -12.96 -7.71
CA ILE A 95 14.82 -12.35 -6.92
C ILE A 95 15.25 -13.36 -5.85
N ARG A 96 16.56 -13.56 -5.72
CA ARG A 96 17.18 -14.56 -4.84
C ARG A 96 18.34 -13.96 -4.04
N VAL A 97 18.59 -14.49 -2.85
CA VAL A 97 19.81 -14.20 -2.06
C VAL A 97 20.84 -15.35 -2.11
N TYR A 98 20.64 -16.31 -2.98
CA TYR A 98 21.43 -17.55 -3.09
C TYR A 98 21.37 -18.12 -4.52
N THR A 99 22.14 -19.17 -4.78
CA THR A 99 22.19 -19.91 -6.07
C THR A 99 22.47 -18.99 -7.28
N PRO A 100 23.71 -18.49 -7.40
CA PRO A 100 24.08 -17.55 -8.44
C PRO A 100 24.06 -18.15 -9.85
N ASP A 101 24.18 -19.47 -9.99
CA ASP A 101 24.60 -20.12 -11.24
C ASP A 101 23.74 -21.31 -11.65
N ALA A 102 22.59 -21.52 -11.01
CA ALA A 102 21.63 -22.56 -11.41
C ALA A 102 20.21 -21.99 -11.51
N PRO A 103 19.49 -22.22 -12.63
CA PRO A 103 18.15 -21.68 -12.82
C PRO A 103 17.10 -22.38 -11.93
N GLY A 104 17.40 -23.57 -11.40
CA GLY A 104 16.48 -24.31 -10.52
C GLY A 104 15.25 -24.87 -11.24
N ALA A 105 14.30 -25.38 -10.45
CA ALA A 105 13.09 -26.06 -10.95
C ALA A 105 11.91 -25.12 -11.25
N GLY A 106 12.01 -23.81 -10.93
CA GLY A 106 10.97 -22.80 -11.14
C GLY A 106 9.81 -22.83 -10.13
N TYR A 107 9.57 -23.95 -9.44
CA TYR A 107 8.47 -24.09 -8.47
C TYR A 107 8.91 -24.82 -7.19
N SER A 108 8.32 -24.45 -6.05
CA SER A 108 8.53 -25.10 -4.76
C SER A 108 7.21 -25.21 -3.99
N ARG A 109 7.15 -26.18 -3.06
CA ARG A 109 6.05 -26.32 -2.08
C ARG A 109 6.41 -25.72 -0.72
N GLU A 110 7.69 -25.47 -0.48
CA GLU A 110 8.17 -24.81 0.72
C GLU A 110 7.96 -23.30 0.60
N ALA A 111 7.88 -22.60 1.74
CA ALA A 111 7.76 -21.16 1.74
C ALA A 111 8.96 -20.55 1.00
N PRO A 112 8.75 -19.72 -0.05
CA PRO A 112 9.85 -19.20 -0.87
C PRO A 112 10.87 -18.39 -0.07
N GLU A 113 10.44 -17.68 0.97
CA GLU A 113 11.32 -16.86 1.80
C GLU A 113 12.36 -17.69 2.57
N ASP A 114 11.95 -18.84 3.11
CA ASP A 114 12.81 -19.81 3.82
C ASP A 114 13.86 -20.41 2.89
N LEU A 115 13.54 -20.50 1.61
CA LEU A 115 14.45 -20.95 0.57
C LEU A 115 15.38 -19.85 0.07
N GLY A 116 15.19 -18.58 0.45
CA GLY A 116 16.01 -17.45 0.01
C GLY A 116 15.48 -16.72 -1.23
N TYR A 117 14.21 -16.90 -1.58
CA TYR A 117 13.52 -16.07 -2.58
C TYR A 117 12.95 -14.81 -1.94
N ARG A 118 12.76 -13.76 -2.75
CA ARG A 118 12.01 -12.55 -2.38
C ARG A 118 10.88 -12.35 -3.37
N ASP A 119 9.79 -11.70 -2.94
CA ASP A 119 8.79 -11.22 -3.88
C ASP A 119 9.48 -10.27 -4.88
N PRO A 120 9.51 -10.63 -6.17
CA PRO A 120 10.32 -9.89 -7.13
C PRO A 120 9.76 -8.50 -7.44
N LEU A 121 8.44 -8.32 -7.40
CA LEU A 121 7.80 -7.05 -7.70
C LEU A 121 7.91 -6.09 -6.51
N GLN A 122 7.66 -6.60 -5.31
CA GLN A 122 7.87 -5.85 -4.08
C GLN A 122 9.34 -5.44 -3.94
N PHE A 123 10.29 -6.35 -4.23
CA PHE A 123 11.72 -6.04 -4.19
C PHE A 123 12.08 -4.90 -5.15
N VAL A 124 11.65 -4.97 -6.41
CA VAL A 124 11.94 -3.92 -7.40
C VAL A 124 11.34 -2.57 -6.97
N ALA A 125 10.08 -2.55 -6.54
CA ALA A 125 9.41 -1.32 -6.08
C ALA A 125 10.11 -0.70 -4.86
N ASN A 126 10.50 -1.54 -3.89
CA ASN A 126 11.25 -1.12 -2.71
C ASN A 126 12.60 -0.53 -3.09
N GLN A 127 13.40 -1.23 -3.91
CA GLN A 127 14.73 -0.75 -4.30
C GLN A 127 14.68 0.52 -5.16
N GLN A 128 13.68 0.67 -6.02
CA GLN A 128 13.46 1.91 -6.77
C GLN A 128 13.25 3.12 -5.85
N THR A 129 12.68 2.91 -4.66
CA THR A 129 12.51 3.94 -3.64
C THR A 129 13.77 4.09 -2.78
N TRP A 130 14.33 2.98 -2.29
CA TRP A 130 15.44 2.99 -1.33
C TRP A 130 16.76 3.46 -1.91
N LEU A 131 16.94 3.36 -3.23
CA LEU A 131 18.14 3.85 -3.92
C LEU A 131 18.07 5.34 -4.26
N GLN A 132 16.99 6.04 -3.91
CA GLN A 132 16.84 7.47 -4.16
C GLN A 132 17.56 8.30 -3.10
N SER A 133 18.07 9.46 -3.49
CA SER A 133 18.80 10.36 -2.56
C SER A 133 17.93 10.93 -1.44
N TYR A 134 16.61 10.91 -1.60
CA TYR A 134 15.65 11.35 -0.59
C TYR A 134 15.18 10.22 0.34
N HIS A 135 15.60 8.97 0.09
CA HIS A 135 15.38 7.88 1.03
C HIS A 135 16.33 8.04 2.22
N LEU A 136 15.77 7.94 3.44
CA LEU A 136 16.55 8.07 4.67
C LEU A 136 16.66 6.75 5.41
N TRP A 137 15.54 6.02 5.52
CA TRP A 137 15.42 4.74 6.19
C TRP A 137 14.09 4.09 5.79
N HIS A 138 13.92 2.82 6.12
CA HIS A 138 12.64 2.13 5.99
C HIS A 138 12.50 1.12 7.14
N ALA A 139 11.26 0.70 7.42
CA ALA A 139 10.98 -0.46 8.25
C ALA A 139 10.16 -1.43 7.42
N LEU A 140 10.47 -2.72 7.52
CA LEU A 140 9.69 -3.77 6.86
C LEU A 140 8.51 -4.15 7.77
N ALA A 141 7.32 -4.11 7.18
CA ALA A 141 6.17 -4.83 7.71
C ALA A 141 6.23 -6.26 7.16
N ASP A 142 5.74 -7.22 7.92
CA ASP A 142 5.73 -8.61 7.47
C ASP A 142 4.56 -8.82 6.49
N HIS A 143 3.52 -7.99 6.57
CA HIS A 143 2.36 -7.97 5.68
C HIS A 143 1.99 -6.53 5.29
N ASP A 144 1.01 -6.40 4.39
CA ASP A 144 0.48 -5.09 4.01
C ASP A 144 -0.10 -4.35 5.23
N LEU A 145 0.26 -3.06 5.31
CA LEU A 145 -0.28 -2.18 6.33
C LEU A 145 -1.78 -2.01 6.13
N GLN A 146 -2.57 -2.32 7.16
CA GLN A 146 -4.03 -2.18 7.11
C GLN A 146 -4.48 -0.71 7.21
N THR A 147 -3.62 0.15 7.73
CA THR A 147 -3.94 1.54 8.05
C THR A 147 -2.67 2.39 7.98
N PRO A 148 -2.77 3.69 7.67
CA PRO A 148 -1.64 4.59 7.76
C PRO A 148 -0.98 4.52 9.14
N PRO A 149 0.36 4.50 9.24
CA PRO A 149 1.05 4.60 10.52
C PRO A 149 0.69 5.90 11.27
N LEU A 150 0.59 5.79 12.59
CA LEU A 150 0.45 6.94 13.47
C LEU A 150 1.83 7.47 13.88
N LEU A 151 2.14 8.71 13.51
CA LEU A 151 3.32 9.43 14.00
C LEU A 151 3.08 9.92 15.44
N LEU A 152 4.04 9.66 16.33
CA LEU A 152 4.05 10.10 17.71
C LEU A 152 4.92 11.36 17.90
N ASN A 153 4.76 12.04 19.04
CA ASN A 153 5.46 13.29 19.35
C ASN A 153 6.99 13.15 19.43
N ASP A 154 7.51 11.94 19.65
CA ASP A 154 8.94 11.65 19.67
C ASP A 154 9.49 11.21 18.29
N ASN A 155 8.71 11.41 17.24
CA ASN A 155 8.95 10.98 15.86
C ASN A 155 9.00 9.46 15.65
N SER A 156 8.74 8.65 16.68
CA SER A 156 8.44 7.23 16.48
C SER A 156 7.05 7.07 15.87
N PHE A 157 6.74 5.89 15.34
CA PHE A 157 5.44 5.62 14.75
C PHE A 157 4.88 4.29 15.24
N LEU A 158 3.57 4.26 15.40
CA LEU A 158 2.79 3.04 15.59
C LEU A 158 2.20 2.61 14.27
N TYR A 159 2.23 1.31 13.98
CA TYR A 159 1.60 0.77 12.80
C TYR A 159 1.02 -0.61 13.06
N VAL A 160 -0.08 -0.90 12.38
CA VAL A 160 -0.75 -2.19 12.43
C VAL A 160 -0.30 -3.01 11.23
N ASP A 161 0.50 -4.03 11.52
CA ASP A 161 0.91 -5.10 10.60
C ASP A 161 -0.14 -6.21 10.69
N ASP A 162 -0.49 -6.84 9.57
CA ASP A 162 -1.47 -7.95 9.43
C ASP A 162 -2.87 -7.78 10.06
N GLY A 163 -3.18 -6.62 10.64
CA GLY A 163 -4.40 -6.37 11.41
C GLY A 163 -4.34 -6.89 12.85
N LEU A 164 -3.42 -7.77 13.20
CA LEU A 164 -3.30 -8.40 14.52
C LEU A 164 -2.00 -8.03 15.23
N THR A 165 -1.06 -7.39 14.57
CA THR A 165 0.23 -7.06 15.17
C THR A 165 0.44 -5.55 15.21
N LEU A 166 0.38 -4.97 16.41
CA LEU A 166 0.78 -3.58 16.62
C LEU A 166 2.30 -3.51 16.81
N ARG A 167 2.95 -2.60 16.08
CA ARG A 167 4.38 -2.36 16.17
C ARG A 167 4.65 -0.90 16.47
N ARG A 168 5.73 -0.65 17.21
CA ARG A 168 6.34 0.68 17.31
C ARG A 168 7.72 0.64 16.70
N ALA A 169 8.04 1.62 15.87
CA ALA A 169 9.38 1.80 15.34
C ALA A 169 9.84 3.26 15.46
N THR A 170 11.14 3.44 15.61
CA THR A 170 11.80 4.74 15.68
C THR A 170 11.83 5.42 14.32
N SER A 171 12.08 6.74 14.32
CA SER A 171 12.28 7.56 13.12
C SER A 171 13.53 7.20 12.29
N ASP A 172 14.17 6.06 12.55
CA ASP A 172 15.29 5.50 11.77
C ASP A 172 15.01 4.04 11.34
N GLY A 173 13.78 3.54 11.54
CA GLY A 173 13.32 2.23 11.08
C GLY A 173 13.51 1.08 12.07
N ARG A 174 14.11 1.30 13.25
CA ARG A 174 14.27 0.22 14.24
C ARG A 174 12.95 -0.06 14.95
N VAL A 175 12.52 -1.32 14.89
CA VAL A 175 11.35 -1.79 15.65
C VAL A 175 11.71 -1.87 17.14
N LEU A 176 11.01 -1.09 17.96
CA LEU A 176 11.20 -1.05 19.42
C LEU A 176 10.50 -2.23 20.10
N TRP A 177 9.26 -2.51 19.70
CA TRP A 177 8.48 -3.61 20.22
C TRP A 177 7.40 -4.03 19.24
N ARG A 178 6.89 -5.24 19.45
CA ARG A 178 5.77 -5.84 18.72
C ARG A 178 4.79 -6.42 19.74
N LYS A 179 3.49 -6.15 19.58
CA LYS A 179 2.42 -6.72 20.41
C LYS A 179 1.36 -7.36 19.52
N ARG A 180 1.13 -8.63 19.77
CA ARG A 180 0.03 -9.35 19.14
C ARG A 180 -1.27 -9.02 19.86
N MET A 181 -2.30 -8.75 19.09
CA MET A 181 -3.66 -8.43 19.52
C MET A 181 -4.55 -9.65 19.27
N GLU A 182 -5.61 -9.76 20.05
CA GLU A 182 -6.61 -10.83 19.91
C GLU A 182 -7.69 -10.51 18.87
N LYS A 183 -7.80 -9.23 18.50
CA LYS A 183 -8.82 -8.70 17.59
C LYS A 183 -8.15 -7.96 16.44
N VAL A 184 -8.81 -7.98 15.28
CA VAL A 184 -8.36 -7.25 14.08
C VAL A 184 -8.52 -5.75 14.31
N ALA A 185 -7.41 -5.04 14.43
CA ALA A 185 -7.35 -3.59 14.45
C ALA A 185 -7.44 -3.05 13.02
N ILE A 186 -8.31 -2.07 12.83
CA ILE A 186 -8.53 -1.40 11.54
C ILE A 186 -7.89 -0.01 11.51
N SER A 187 -7.51 0.53 12.67
CA SER A 187 -6.80 1.79 12.76
C SER A 187 -6.04 1.96 14.07
N VAL A 188 -4.97 2.75 13.98
CA VAL A 188 -4.30 3.40 15.10
C VAL A 188 -4.25 4.89 14.78
N THR A 189 -4.80 5.75 15.64
CA THR A 189 -4.90 7.20 15.39
C THR A 189 -4.57 8.03 16.61
N SER A 190 -4.12 9.27 16.41
CA SER A 190 -4.00 10.24 17.51
C SER A 190 -5.38 10.84 17.76
N PHE A 191 -5.84 10.73 18.99
CA PHE A 191 -7.09 11.36 19.42
C PHE A 191 -6.89 11.98 20.80
N GLN A 192 -7.12 13.29 20.90
CA GLN A 192 -6.95 14.06 22.14
C GLN A 192 -5.58 13.84 22.81
N GLY A 193 -4.52 13.73 22.01
CA GLY A 193 -3.14 13.54 22.49
C GLY A 193 -2.78 12.11 22.91
N SER A 194 -3.68 11.15 22.71
CA SER A 194 -3.46 9.72 23.01
C SER A 194 -3.53 8.86 21.74
N SER A 195 -2.86 7.71 21.74
CA SER A 195 -2.98 6.75 20.65
C SER A 195 -4.19 5.86 20.90
N LEU A 196 -5.13 5.86 19.95
CA LEU A 196 -6.37 5.10 20.01
C LEU A 196 -6.34 3.98 18.96
N LEU A 197 -6.48 2.74 19.42
CA LEU A 197 -6.75 1.60 18.56
C LEU A 197 -8.25 1.43 18.39
N THR A 198 -8.67 1.20 17.15
CA THR A 198 -10.05 0.77 16.84
C THR A 198 -10.01 -0.59 16.17
N PHE A 199 -10.87 -1.48 16.65
CA PHE A 199 -11.03 -2.84 16.14
C PHE A 199 -12.28 -2.96 15.25
N ALA A 200 -12.28 -3.96 14.35
CA ALA A 200 -13.37 -4.21 13.41
C ALA A 200 -14.72 -4.51 14.10
N ASP A 201 -14.71 -4.94 15.37
CA ASP A 201 -15.92 -5.24 16.14
C ASP A 201 -16.51 -4.00 16.87
N GLY A 202 -15.95 -2.81 16.65
CA GLY A 202 -16.33 -1.58 17.32
C GLY A 202 -15.71 -1.41 18.71
N THR A 203 -14.83 -2.31 19.14
CA THR A 203 -14.02 -2.12 20.34
C THR A 203 -12.99 -1.01 20.07
N MET A 204 -12.75 -0.19 21.08
CA MET A 204 -11.70 0.82 21.10
C MET A 204 -10.87 0.67 22.37
N GLN A 205 -9.59 0.97 22.26
CA GLN A 205 -8.67 0.88 23.39
C GLN A 205 -7.52 1.86 23.22
N PHE A 206 -7.13 2.52 24.30
CA PHE A 206 -5.92 3.34 24.29
C PHE A 206 -4.67 2.48 24.37
N VAL A 207 -3.61 2.94 23.70
CA VAL A 207 -2.29 2.35 23.79
C VAL A 207 -1.27 3.44 24.11
N ASP A 208 -0.42 3.19 25.09
CA ASP A 208 0.69 4.09 25.38
C ASP A 208 1.89 3.82 24.46
N ALA A 209 2.92 4.65 24.59
CA ALA A 209 4.13 4.54 23.79
C ALA A 209 4.89 3.20 24.05
N ASP A 210 4.78 2.63 25.24
CA ASP A 210 5.41 1.36 25.61
C ASP A 210 4.56 0.14 25.20
N GLY A 211 3.44 0.40 24.54
CA GLY A 211 2.50 -0.59 24.04
C GLY A 211 1.56 -1.12 25.11
N ASN A 212 1.52 -0.55 26.31
CA ASN A 212 0.56 -0.98 27.32
C ASN A 212 -0.84 -0.55 26.88
N PHE A 213 -1.74 -1.53 26.94
CA PHE A 213 -3.12 -1.33 26.59
C PHE A 213 -3.88 -0.81 27.82
N GLY A 214 -4.57 0.32 27.67
CA GLY A 214 -5.45 0.87 28.67
C GLY A 214 -6.82 0.19 28.68
N ASP A 215 -7.81 0.86 29.25
CA ASP A 215 -9.18 0.34 29.27
C ASP A 215 -9.72 0.16 27.84
N ALA A 216 -10.33 -0.99 27.60
CA ALA A 216 -11.07 -1.27 26.37
C ALA A 216 -12.56 -1.02 26.59
N TRP A 217 -13.24 -0.56 25.54
CA TRP A 217 -14.68 -0.43 25.55
C TRP A 217 -15.24 -0.66 24.16
N ARG A 218 -16.53 -0.96 24.08
CA ARG A 218 -17.22 -1.19 22.82
C ARG A 218 -18.32 -0.17 22.63
N VAL A 219 -18.40 0.40 21.44
CA VAL A 219 -19.57 1.16 21.02
C VAL A 219 -20.62 0.17 20.51
N PRO A 220 -21.80 0.08 21.13
CA PRO A 220 -22.86 -0.82 20.66
C PRO A 220 -23.20 -0.56 19.19
N ASP A 221 -23.46 -1.65 18.45
CA ASP A 221 -23.92 -1.62 17.06
C ASP A 221 -23.00 -0.86 16.08
N LEU A 222 -21.72 -0.68 16.43
CA LEU A 222 -20.70 -0.15 15.54
C LEU A 222 -19.85 -1.29 14.98
N GLN A 223 -19.76 -1.41 13.66
CA GLN A 223 -18.89 -2.35 12.94
C GLN A 223 -18.10 -1.56 11.89
N PRO A 224 -17.00 -0.90 12.29
CA PRO A 224 -16.28 0.00 11.41
C PRO A 224 -15.42 -0.79 10.41
N THR A 225 -15.29 -0.26 9.18
CA THR A 225 -14.51 -0.90 8.11
C THR A 225 -13.20 -0.19 7.80
N GLY A 226 -12.97 0.98 8.39
CA GLY A 226 -11.74 1.76 8.17
C GLY A 226 -11.44 2.72 9.30
N ALA A 227 -10.35 3.46 9.12
CA ALA A 227 -9.93 4.48 10.07
C ALA A 227 -10.99 5.58 10.24
N PRO A 228 -11.18 6.11 11.46
CA PRO A 228 -12.13 7.18 11.68
C PRO A 228 -11.70 8.47 10.99
N ILE A 229 -12.69 9.21 10.54
CA ILE A 229 -12.58 10.63 10.30
C ILE A 229 -12.67 11.34 11.65
N ILE A 230 -11.64 12.12 12.00
CA ILE A 230 -11.65 12.93 13.22
C ILE A 230 -12.32 14.26 12.90
N ALA A 231 -13.53 14.44 13.43
CA ALA A 231 -14.31 15.66 13.28
C ALA A 231 -14.37 16.40 14.59
N GLN A 232 -13.44 17.34 14.78
CA GLN A 232 -13.29 18.06 16.03
C GLN A 232 -13.08 17.09 17.21
N SER A 233 -14.02 17.00 18.14
CA SER A 233 -13.98 16.05 19.25
C SER A 233 -14.66 14.71 18.94
N TRP A 234 -15.19 14.49 17.74
CA TRP A 234 -15.95 13.28 17.40
C TRP A 234 -15.17 12.37 16.46
N LEU A 235 -15.54 11.09 16.46
CA LEU A 235 -15.02 10.09 15.53
C LEU A 235 -16.15 9.61 14.61
N LEU A 236 -15.92 9.69 13.31
CA LEU A 236 -16.88 9.27 12.30
C LEU A 236 -16.33 8.03 11.58
N PHE A 237 -17.10 6.95 11.58
CA PHE A 237 -16.67 5.66 11.07
C PHE A 237 -17.48 5.24 9.85
N PRO A 238 -16.83 4.87 8.73
CA PRO A 238 -17.50 4.13 7.68
C PRO A 238 -17.81 2.71 8.15
N THR A 239 -18.94 2.14 7.72
CA THR A 239 -19.35 0.76 8.01
C THR A 239 -19.50 -0.07 6.74
N ALA A 240 -19.61 -1.40 6.89
CA ALA A 240 -19.79 -2.32 5.77
C ALA A 240 -21.17 -2.18 5.11
N GLU A 241 -22.13 -1.60 5.82
CA GLU A 241 -23.50 -1.38 5.36
C GLU A 241 -23.63 -0.08 4.54
N GLY A 242 -22.52 0.62 4.27
CA GLY A 242 -22.53 1.91 3.59
C GLY A 242 -23.09 3.01 4.49
N GLU A 243 -22.88 2.93 5.80
CA GLU A 243 -23.22 4.00 6.73
C GLU A 243 -21.98 4.82 7.08
N LEU A 244 -22.21 6.08 7.44
CA LEU A 244 -21.27 6.88 8.23
C LEU A 244 -21.86 7.10 9.63
N VAL A 245 -21.15 6.62 10.64
CA VAL A 245 -21.61 6.64 12.03
C VAL A 245 -20.75 7.59 12.84
N ALA A 246 -21.36 8.62 13.44
CA ALA A 246 -20.66 9.50 14.36
C ALA A 246 -20.76 9.00 15.80
N VAL A 247 -19.63 9.03 16.50
CA VAL A 247 -19.51 8.64 17.90
C VAL A 247 -19.06 9.86 18.71
N ASP A 248 -19.62 10.00 19.91
CA ASP A 248 -19.33 11.09 20.83
C ASP A 248 -17.86 11.17 21.26
N GLU A 249 -17.48 12.27 21.88
CA GLU A 249 -16.11 12.54 22.36
C GLU A 249 -15.58 11.50 23.35
N ASN A 250 -16.49 10.90 24.12
CA ASN A 250 -16.17 9.84 25.07
C ASN A 250 -16.08 8.46 24.41
N ARG A 251 -16.46 8.38 23.13
CA ARG A 251 -16.46 7.19 22.29
C ARG A 251 -17.32 6.08 22.86
N ARG A 252 -18.43 6.44 23.51
CA ARG A 252 -19.36 5.51 24.16
C ARG A 252 -20.69 5.43 23.44
N ASN A 253 -21.10 6.52 22.78
CA ASN A 253 -22.44 6.64 22.24
C ASN A 253 -22.40 7.03 20.77
N VAL A 254 -23.26 6.39 19.99
CA VAL A 254 -23.57 6.84 18.63
C VAL A 254 -24.40 8.13 18.73
N LEU A 255 -23.95 9.17 18.05
CA LEU A 255 -24.66 10.45 17.95
C LEU A 255 -25.69 10.42 16.82
N TRP A 256 -25.27 9.96 15.65
CA TRP A 256 -26.11 9.86 14.46
C TRP A 256 -25.53 8.85 13.46
N ARG A 257 -26.36 8.47 12.48
CA ARG A 257 -25.99 7.62 11.35
C ARG A 257 -26.49 8.24 10.06
N VAL A 258 -25.64 8.28 9.04
CA VAL A 258 -26.01 8.62 7.68
C VAL A 258 -25.95 7.37 6.83
N GLN A 259 -27.07 7.04 6.19
CA GLN A 259 -27.19 5.90 5.26
C GLN A 259 -26.66 6.28 3.87
N ASP A 260 -26.45 5.27 3.03
CA ASP A 260 -26.10 5.44 1.62
C ASP A 260 -24.84 6.30 1.42
N VAL A 261 -23.83 6.10 2.26
CA VAL A 261 -22.49 6.67 2.12
C VAL A 261 -21.58 5.60 1.50
N PRO A 262 -21.29 5.70 0.19
CA PRO A 262 -20.40 4.74 -0.47
C PRO A 262 -18.98 4.81 0.10
N GLY A 263 -18.10 3.94 -0.40
CA GLY A 263 -16.68 3.96 -0.05
C GLY A 263 -16.09 5.37 -0.15
N ILE A 264 -15.37 5.80 0.89
CA ILE A 264 -14.82 7.16 0.98
C ILE A 264 -13.40 7.16 0.41
N SER A 265 -13.14 7.98 -0.60
CA SER A 265 -11.81 8.15 -1.19
C SER A 265 -11.05 9.33 -0.60
N ARG A 266 -11.77 10.41 -0.24
CA ARG A 266 -11.19 11.61 0.38
C ARG A 266 -12.23 12.34 1.21
N TRP A 267 -11.77 13.08 2.19
CA TRP A 267 -12.64 13.91 3.02
C TRP A 267 -11.93 15.19 3.49
N ARG A 268 -12.74 16.20 3.82
CA ARG A 268 -12.33 17.45 4.46
C ARG A 268 -13.44 17.94 5.39
N ILE A 269 -13.04 18.53 6.50
CA ILE A 269 -13.94 19.23 7.40
C ILE A 269 -13.61 20.70 7.29
N PHE A 270 -14.65 21.51 7.19
CA PHE A 270 -14.55 22.96 7.06
C PHE A 270 -15.67 23.61 7.88
N GLY A 271 -15.50 24.89 8.21
CA GLY A 271 -16.32 25.58 9.20
C GLY A 271 -15.73 25.55 10.60
N SER A 272 -16.52 26.00 11.57
CA SER A 272 -16.11 26.19 12.96
C SER A 272 -16.45 24.99 13.85
N ASP A 273 -15.89 24.93 15.06
CA ASP A 273 -16.14 23.84 16.01
C ASP A 273 -17.63 23.62 16.30
N LEU A 274 -18.44 24.67 16.28
CA LEU A 274 -19.88 24.63 16.55
C LEU A 274 -20.75 24.49 15.28
N ASN A 275 -20.18 24.79 14.12
CA ASN A 275 -20.87 24.70 12.83
C ASN A 275 -19.88 24.33 11.74
N TRP A 276 -19.78 23.03 11.48
CA TRP A 276 -18.90 22.46 10.47
C TRP A 276 -19.67 21.56 9.50
N VAL A 277 -19.10 21.40 8.33
CA VAL A 277 -19.57 20.49 7.27
C VAL A 277 -18.42 19.57 6.89
N LEU A 278 -18.75 18.30 6.71
CA LEU A 278 -17.88 17.27 6.17
C LEU A 278 -18.14 17.15 4.67
N GLY A 279 -17.15 17.54 3.87
CA GLY A 279 -17.09 17.22 2.45
C GLY A 279 -16.46 15.85 2.25
N LEU A 280 -17.18 14.93 1.61
CA LEU A 280 -16.73 13.60 1.24
C LEU A 280 -16.64 13.49 -0.27
N LEU A 281 -15.57 12.86 -0.75
CA LEU A 281 -15.49 12.32 -2.10
C LEU A 281 -15.59 10.81 -1.99
N THR A 282 -16.51 10.21 -2.73
CA THR A 282 -16.69 8.75 -2.75
C THR A 282 -15.78 8.08 -3.78
N THR A 283 -15.69 6.77 -3.72
CA THR A 283 -15.04 5.92 -4.73
C THR A 283 -15.84 5.85 -6.04
N SER A 284 -17.09 6.29 -6.05
CA SER A 284 -17.95 6.40 -7.24
C SER A 284 -17.96 7.80 -7.84
N ASN A 285 -16.98 8.65 -7.49
CA ASN A 285 -16.86 10.04 -7.94
C ASN A 285 -18.09 10.89 -7.61
N GLU A 286 -18.62 10.79 -6.40
CA GLU A 286 -19.68 11.67 -5.89
C GLU A 286 -19.12 12.56 -4.78
N VAL A 287 -19.53 13.83 -4.75
CA VAL A 287 -19.29 14.72 -3.61
C VAL A 287 -20.53 14.75 -2.73
N LEU A 288 -20.36 14.39 -1.46
CA LEU A 288 -21.40 14.55 -0.45
C LEU A 288 -20.96 15.62 0.54
N THR A 289 -21.89 16.44 0.99
CA THR A 289 -21.69 17.33 2.13
C THR A 289 -22.63 16.94 3.25
N ILE A 290 -22.10 16.81 4.46
CA ILE A 290 -22.84 16.37 5.65
C ILE A 290 -22.59 17.36 6.77
N THR A 291 -23.66 17.90 7.37
CA THR A 291 -23.53 18.80 8.52
C THR A 291 -22.94 18.08 9.72
N GLY A 292 -22.45 18.85 10.70
CA GLY A 292 -22.09 18.30 12.00
C GLY A 292 -23.23 17.52 12.67
N SER A 293 -24.50 17.84 12.41
CA SER A 293 -25.64 17.09 12.96
C SER A 293 -25.99 15.80 12.21
N GLY A 294 -25.22 15.42 11.18
CA GLY A 294 -25.47 14.21 10.38
C GLY A 294 -26.56 14.39 9.32
N VAL A 295 -26.85 15.64 8.91
CA VAL A 295 -27.80 15.91 7.82
C VAL A 295 -27.03 16.02 6.51
N VAL A 296 -27.42 15.24 5.51
CA VAL A 296 -26.86 15.37 4.15
C VAL A 296 -27.44 16.63 3.51
N LEU A 297 -26.57 17.54 3.09
CA LEU A 297 -26.95 18.78 2.41
C LEU A 297 -26.99 18.58 0.89
N GLU A 298 -25.93 18.03 0.30
CA GLU A 298 -25.80 17.89 -1.15
C GLU A 298 -25.22 16.52 -1.55
N ARG A 299 -25.58 16.08 -2.77
CA ARG A 299 -25.06 14.88 -3.44
C ARG A 299 -24.80 15.20 -4.91
N ALA A 300 -23.57 15.58 -5.22
CA ALA A 300 -23.18 15.99 -6.56
C ALA A 300 -22.36 14.89 -7.26
N PRO A 301 -22.90 14.20 -8.28
CA PRO A 301 -22.12 13.27 -9.09
C PRO A 301 -21.09 14.04 -9.93
N LEU A 302 -19.87 13.53 -9.97
CA LEU A 302 -18.78 14.05 -10.78
C LEU A 302 -18.48 13.12 -11.94
N ARG A 303 -18.05 13.71 -13.05
CA ARG A 303 -17.57 12.97 -14.22
C ARG A 303 -16.29 12.17 -13.91
N GLU A 304 -15.43 12.75 -13.08
CA GLU A 304 -14.12 12.21 -12.69
C GLU A 304 -13.85 12.58 -11.22
N SER A 305 -12.85 11.92 -10.62
CA SER A 305 -12.43 12.21 -9.24
C SER A 305 -12.03 13.68 -9.06
N ALA A 306 -12.16 14.18 -7.82
CA ALA A 306 -11.77 15.53 -7.44
C ALA A 306 -10.60 15.57 -6.45
N SER A 307 -10.01 16.75 -6.30
CA SER A 307 -9.12 17.08 -5.19
C SER A 307 -9.77 18.08 -4.26
N PHE A 308 -9.58 17.91 -2.95
CA PHE A 308 -10.12 18.82 -1.94
C PHE A 308 -9.03 19.63 -1.25
N GLY A 309 -9.30 20.91 -1.03
CA GLY A 309 -8.54 21.85 -0.22
C GLY A 309 -9.47 22.62 0.72
N ILE A 310 -8.88 23.46 1.58
CA ILE A 310 -9.62 24.39 2.42
C ILE A 310 -9.30 25.81 1.94
N GLY A 311 -10.34 26.60 1.70
CA GLY A 311 -10.23 27.99 1.28
C GLY A 311 -9.91 28.94 2.43
N PRO A 312 -9.53 30.20 2.14
CA PRO A 312 -9.21 31.20 3.15
C PRO A 312 -10.36 31.48 4.12
N ASP A 313 -11.60 31.42 3.63
CA ASP A 313 -12.82 31.66 4.40
C ASP A 313 -13.37 30.38 5.04
N ASN A 314 -12.51 29.37 5.19
CA ASN A 314 -12.87 28.08 5.77
C ASN A 314 -14.01 27.38 5.04
N THR A 315 -14.02 27.54 3.71
CA THR A 315 -14.86 26.84 2.74
C THR A 315 -14.14 25.63 2.18
N LEU A 316 -14.89 24.70 1.58
CA LEU A 316 -14.30 23.58 0.87
C LEU A 316 -13.94 24.00 -0.55
N LEU A 317 -12.67 23.84 -0.93
CA LEU A 317 -12.26 23.97 -2.32
C LEU A 317 -12.30 22.60 -2.99
N ALA A 318 -13.07 22.47 -4.08
CA ALA A 318 -13.13 21.26 -4.88
C ALA A 318 -12.57 21.53 -6.27
N TYR A 319 -11.44 20.92 -6.62
CA TYR A 319 -10.91 20.92 -7.97
C TYR A 319 -11.39 19.67 -8.71
N THR A 320 -12.28 19.86 -9.67
CA THR A 320 -12.91 18.82 -10.48
C THR A 320 -12.51 18.97 -11.95
N TYR A 321 -12.90 18.02 -12.79
CA TYR A 321 -12.75 18.16 -14.25
C TYR A 321 -13.39 19.46 -14.79
N GLY A 322 -14.46 19.95 -14.14
CA GLY A 322 -15.17 21.17 -14.55
C GLY A 322 -14.50 22.48 -14.10
N GLY A 323 -13.48 22.43 -13.24
CA GLY A 323 -12.80 23.60 -12.72
C GLY A 323 -12.59 23.57 -11.20
N LEU A 324 -12.26 24.73 -10.65
CA LEU A 324 -12.14 24.94 -9.20
C LEU A 324 -13.45 25.55 -8.67
N TRP A 325 -14.02 24.92 -7.66
CA TRP A 325 -15.27 25.30 -7.01
C TRP A 325 -15.01 25.65 -5.55
N GLN A 326 -15.84 26.54 -5.01
CA GLN A 326 -15.80 26.92 -3.61
C GLN A 326 -17.15 26.59 -2.99
N ILE A 327 -17.16 25.57 -2.13
CA ILE A 327 -18.36 25.05 -1.50
C ILE A 327 -18.46 25.63 -0.09
N ASP A 328 -19.55 26.33 0.20
CA ASP A 328 -19.80 26.94 1.50
C ASP A 328 -20.51 25.98 2.49
N LEU A 329 -20.88 26.51 3.67
CA LEU A 329 -21.50 25.71 4.74
C LEU A 329 -22.94 25.29 4.42
N ASP A 330 -23.59 25.95 3.49
CA ASP A 330 -24.92 25.58 2.98
C ASP A 330 -24.81 24.64 1.77
N SER A 331 -23.57 24.29 1.38
CA SER A 331 -23.22 23.45 0.23
C SER A 331 -23.49 24.07 -1.13
N GLU A 332 -23.52 25.40 -1.21
CA GLU A 332 -23.55 26.13 -2.48
C GLU A 332 -22.14 26.15 -3.12
N TRP A 333 -22.06 25.86 -4.42
CA TRP A 333 -20.81 25.64 -5.20
C TRP A 333 -20.27 26.87 -5.94
#